data_AF-A0A524JR44-F1
#
_entry.id   AF-A0A524JR44-F1
#
_cell.length_a   1.000
_cell.length_b   1.000
_cell.length_c   1.000
_cell.angle_alpha   90.00
_cell.angle_beta   90.00
_cell.angle_gamma   90.00
#
_symmetry.space_group_name_H-M   'P 1'
#
loop_
_entity.id
_entity.type
_entity.pdbx_description
1 polymer ?
#
loop_
_entity_poly.entity_id
_entity_poly.type
_entity_poly.pdbx_seq_one_letter_code
_entity_poly.pdbx_strand_id
1 'polypeptide(L)'
;MRLYRFFSLALAVIFAAVGLFFLFRPEGVLDFFNRFSPQLGLAPAPVHSGSFFPILAVAYMYLVTLLAWLMYRKPGHPILPLLLAQGKFASSILSLVFFFGRAPYLVCLANAVADGFIGALVMWLYLLQKKHAGSWPT
;
A
#
# COMPACT_ATOMS: atom_id res chain seq x y z
N MET A 1 -13.35 -12.62 13.15
CA MET A 1 -14.14 -12.14 11.97
C MET A 1 -14.42 -10.63 11.99
N ARG A 2 -14.97 -10.03 13.06
CA ARG A 2 -15.23 -8.56 13.09
C ARG A 2 -13.98 -7.70 12.89
N LEU A 3 -12.88 -8.03 13.57
CA LEU A 3 -11.60 -7.33 13.44
C LEU A 3 -11.05 -7.34 12.00
N TYR A 4 -11.07 -8.51 11.35
CA TYR A 4 -10.64 -8.66 9.96
C TYR A 4 -11.46 -7.79 9.01
N ARG A 5 -12.79 -7.78 9.17
CA ARG A 5 -13.68 -6.95 8.35
C ARG A 5 -13.42 -5.46 8.58
N PHE A 6 -13.22 -5.05 9.83
CA PHE A 6 -12.87 -3.67 10.16
C PHE A 6 -11.58 -3.23 9.48
N PHE A 7 -10.48 -3.99 9.63
CA PHE A 7 -9.21 -3.65 8.97
C PHE A 7 -9.30 -3.69 7.44
N SER A 8 -10.02 -4.67 6.88
CA SER A 8 -10.21 -4.76 5.42
C SER A 8 -10.96 -3.55 4.88
N LEU A 9 -12.01 -3.10 5.58
CA LEU A 9 -12.75 -1.90 5.20
C LEU A 9 -11.91 -0.63 5.38
N ALA A 10 -11.18 -0.51 6.49
CA ALA A 10 -10.28 0.61 6.72
C ALA A 10 -9.21 0.72 5.62
N LEU A 11 -8.60 -0.40 5.23
CA LEU A 11 -7.65 -0.45 4.12
C LEU A 11 -8.30 -0.03 2.79
N ALA A 12 -9.50 -0.52 2.50
CA ALA A 12 -10.22 -0.14 1.28
C ALA A 12 -10.49 1.37 1.23
N VAL A 13 -10.94 1.96 2.34
CA VAL A 13 -11.20 3.41 2.44
C VAL A 13 -9.90 4.21 2.29
N ILE A 14 -8.82 3.79 2.96
CA ILE A 14 -7.51 4.46 2.87
C ILE A 14 -6.99 4.41 1.43
N PHE A 15 -7.01 3.24 0.77
CA PHE A 15 -6.53 3.13 -0.61
C PHE A 15 -7.37 3.94 -1.59
N ALA A 16 -8.69 3.95 -1.42
CA ALA A 16 -9.57 4.78 -2.24
C ALA A 16 -9.26 6.27 -2.06
N ALA A 17 -9.10 6.73 -0.82
CA ALA A 17 -8.78 8.12 -0.51
C ALA A 17 -7.41 8.53 -1.07
N VAL A 18 -6.39 7.68 -0.93
CA VAL A 18 -5.06 7.92 -1.51
C VAL A 18 -5.13 7.93 -3.04
N GLY A 19 -5.87 7.01 -3.66
CA GLY A 19 -6.07 6.98 -5.11
C GLY A 19 -6.77 8.25 -5.64
N LEU A 20 -7.82 8.70 -4.96
CA LEU A 20 -8.49 9.98 -5.26
C LEU A 20 -7.54 11.16 -5.11
N PHE A 21 -6.72 11.18 -4.05
CA PHE A 21 -5.73 12.24 -3.84
C PHE A 21 -4.71 12.29 -4.99
N PHE A 22 -4.17 11.13 -5.40
CA PHE A 22 -3.26 11.04 -6.55
C PHE A 22 -3.92 11.45 -7.88
N LEU A 23 -5.22 11.19 -8.04
CA LEU A 23 -5.96 11.56 -9.25
C LEU A 23 -6.11 13.09 -9.38
N PHE A 24 -6.42 13.78 -8.27
CA PHE A 24 -6.65 15.24 -8.30
C PHE A 24 -5.40 16.08 -8.05
N ARG A 25 -4.43 15.56 -7.30
CA ARG A 25 -3.21 16.27 -6.86
C ARG A 25 -1.98 15.35 -6.91
N PRO A 26 -1.59 14.83 -8.10
CA PRO A 26 -0.47 13.90 -8.21
C PRO A 26 0.86 14.49 -7.71
N GLU A 27 1.09 15.77 -7.97
CA GLU A 27 2.30 16.50 -7.56
C GLU A 27 2.34 16.78 -6.06
N GLY A 28 1.16 16.93 -5.43
CA GLY A 28 1.06 17.31 -4.02
C GLY A 28 1.69 16.30 -3.06
N VAL A 29 1.67 15.00 -3.40
CA VAL A 29 2.35 13.96 -2.61
C VAL A 29 3.87 14.14 -2.67
N LEU A 30 4.42 14.33 -3.88
CA LEU A 30 5.84 14.50 -4.08
C LEU A 30 6.34 15.79 -3.43
N ASP A 31 5.59 16.89 -3.58
CA ASP A 31 5.89 18.17 -2.93
C ASP A 31 5.89 18.07 -1.42
N PHE A 32 4.93 17.34 -0.84
CA PHE A 32 4.88 17.13 0.60
C PHE A 32 6.16 16.46 1.11
N PHE A 33 6.59 15.36 0.48
CA PHE A 33 7.84 14.69 0.87
C PHE A 33 9.08 15.55 0.59
N ASN A 34 9.10 16.25 -0.55
CA ASN A 34 10.21 17.12 -0.92
C ASN A 34 10.42 18.31 0.03
N ARG A 35 9.40 18.73 0.79
CA ARG A 35 9.58 19.74 1.86
C ARG A 35 10.43 19.22 3.02
N PHE A 36 10.39 17.91 3.30
CA PHE A 36 11.13 17.28 4.39
C PHE A 36 12.46 16.67 3.92
N SER A 37 12.61 16.34 2.63
CA SER A 37 13.86 15.77 2.08
C SER A 37 15.12 16.58 2.44
N PRO A 38 15.16 17.93 2.30
CA PRO A 38 16.35 18.72 2.64
C PRO A 38 16.74 18.65 4.11
N GLN A 39 15.75 18.56 5.02
CA GLN A 39 15.99 18.48 6.47
C GLN A 39 16.66 17.17 6.87
N LEU A 40 16.48 16.12 6.06
CA LEU A 40 17.07 14.79 6.24
C LEU A 40 18.33 14.59 5.38
N GLY A 41 18.79 15.60 4.65
CA GLY A 41 19.93 15.49 3.72
C GLY A 41 19.65 14.64 2.48
N LEU A 42 18.37 14.43 2.14
CA LEU A 42 17.93 13.61 1.02
C LEU A 42 17.64 14.45 -0.22
N ALA A 43 17.89 13.87 -1.40
CA ALA A 43 17.60 14.53 -2.66
C ALA A 43 16.07 14.68 -2.86
N PRO A 44 15.59 15.81 -3.42
CA PRO A 44 14.19 15.95 -3.79
C PRO A 44 13.87 15.05 -4.99
N ALA A 45 12.72 14.38 -4.92
CA ALA A 45 12.21 13.60 -6.04
C ALA A 45 11.76 14.55 -7.17
N PRO A 46 12.05 14.23 -8.44
CA PRO A 46 11.69 15.09 -9.56
C PRO A 46 10.16 15.13 -9.75
N VAL A 47 9.58 16.32 -9.69
CA VAL A 47 8.14 16.56 -9.89
C VAL A 47 7.91 16.88 -11.38
N HIS A 48 7.42 15.90 -12.16
CA HIS A 48 7.12 16.11 -13.58
C HIS A 48 5.60 16.12 -13.81
N SER A 49 5.08 17.31 -14.11
CA SER A 49 3.71 17.52 -14.58
C SER A 49 3.51 16.83 -15.94
N GLY A 50 2.50 15.96 -16.07
CA GLY A 50 2.16 15.27 -17.33
C GLY A 50 2.80 13.89 -17.54
N SER A 51 3.41 13.30 -16.51
CA SER A 51 3.90 11.92 -16.61
C SER A 51 2.75 10.89 -16.66
N PHE A 52 2.99 9.72 -17.26
CA PHE A 52 2.04 8.58 -17.27
C PHE A 52 1.86 7.94 -15.88
N PHE A 53 2.70 8.33 -14.91
CA PHE A 53 2.77 7.73 -13.59
C PHE A 53 1.49 7.86 -12.74
N PRO A 54 0.78 9.00 -12.70
CA PRO A 54 -0.46 9.12 -11.94
C PRO A 54 -1.54 8.14 -12.42
N ILE A 55 -1.63 7.88 -13.72
CA ILE A 55 -2.59 6.92 -14.28
C ILE A 55 -2.31 5.53 -13.71
N LEU A 56 -1.04 5.12 -13.71
CA LEU A 56 -0.61 3.82 -13.16
C LEU A 56 -0.83 3.74 -11.65
N ALA A 57 -0.52 4.82 -10.91
CA ALA A 57 -0.73 4.90 -9.48
C ALA A 57 -2.22 4.77 -9.11
N VAL A 58 -3.09 5.50 -9.81
CA VAL A 58 -4.55 5.43 -9.59
C VAL A 58 -5.09 4.04 -9.94
N ALA A 59 -4.65 3.45 -11.06
CA ALA A 59 -5.07 2.10 -11.45
C ALA A 59 -4.66 1.05 -10.40
N TYR A 60 -3.43 1.14 -9.87
CA TYR A 60 -2.97 0.28 -8.79
C TYR A 60 -3.78 0.50 -7.50
N MET A 61 -4.05 1.76 -7.12
CA MET A 61 -4.87 2.08 -5.95
C MET A 61 -6.30 1.53 -6.07
N TYR A 62 -6.89 1.59 -7.26
CA TYR A 62 -8.17 0.95 -7.53
C TYR A 62 -8.10 -0.57 -7.31
N LEU A 63 -7.07 -1.23 -7.82
CA LEU A 63 -6.88 -2.68 -7.65
C LEU A 63 -6.77 -3.06 -6.17
N VAL A 64 -5.89 -2.42 -5.39
CA VAL A 64 -5.74 -2.75 -3.97
C VAL A 64 -6.98 -2.38 -3.15
N THR A 65 -7.71 -1.34 -3.53
CA THR A 65 -9.02 -1.00 -2.96
C THR A 65 -10.03 -2.12 -3.18
N LEU A 66 -10.12 -2.61 -4.42
CA LEU A 66 -11.02 -3.71 -4.78
C LEU A 66 -10.68 -4.98 -4.00
N LEU A 67 -9.40 -5.32 -3.88
CA LEU A 67 -8.94 -6.46 -3.08
C LEU A 67 -9.33 -6.32 -1.60
N ALA A 68 -9.08 -5.17 -0.99
CA ALA A 68 -9.45 -4.91 0.40
C ALA A 68 -10.97 -4.93 0.62
N TRP A 69 -11.75 -4.41 -0.35
CA TRP A 69 -13.20 -4.49 -0.35
C TRP A 69 -13.72 -5.93 -0.48
N LEU A 70 -13.11 -6.74 -1.34
CA LEU A 70 -13.43 -8.15 -1.48
C LEU A 70 -13.08 -8.94 -0.22
N MET A 71 -11.97 -8.62 0.46
CA MET A 71 -11.66 -9.17 1.78
C MET A 71 -12.77 -8.85 2.79
N TYR A 72 -13.25 -7.60 2.82
CA TYR A 72 -14.36 -7.20 3.68
C TYR A 72 -15.66 -7.97 3.39
N ARG A 73 -15.99 -8.17 2.11
CA ARG A 73 -17.19 -8.90 1.66
C ARG A 73 -17.10 -10.41 1.83
N LYS A 74 -15.94 -11.00 1.58
CA LYS A 74 -15.69 -12.46 1.58
C LYS A 74 -14.51 -12.82 2.51
N PRO A 75 -14.67 -12.67 3.84
CA PRO A 75 -13.58 -12.87 4.79
C PRO A 75 -13.08 -14.32 4.89
N GLY A 76 -13.72 -15.30 4.26
CA GLY A 76 -13.24 -16.70 4.25
C GLY A 76 -12.23 -17.03 3.15
N HIS A 77 -11.96 -16.13 2.20
CA HIS A 77 -11.20 -16.46 1.00
C HIS A 77 -9.68 -16.21 1.20
N PRO A 78 -8.84 -17.26 1.31
CA PRO A 78 -7.44 -17.11 1.72
C PRO A 78 -6.56 -16.40 0.68
N ILE A 79 -6.92 -16.45 -0.61
CA ILE A 79 -6.12 -15.88 -1.70
C ILE A 79 -6.15 -14.34 -1.70
N LEU A 80 -7.24 -13.72 -1.26
CA LEU A 80 -7.40 -12.26 -1.30
C LEU A 80 -6.36 -11.52 -0.44
N PRO A 81 -6.19 -11.84 0.86
CA PRO A 81 -5.15 -11.20 1.66
C PRO A 81 -3.74 -11.54 1.16
N LEU A 82 -3.51 -12.75 0.64
CA LEU A 82 -2.20 -13.12 0.08
C LEU A 82 -1.83 -12.26 -1.12
N LEU A 83 -2.77 -12.06 -2.06
CA LEU A 83 -2.52 -11.27 -3.26
C LEU A 83 -2.27 -9.79 -2.91
N LEU A 84 -3.03 -9.24 -1.96
CA LEU A 84 -2.83 -7.88 -1.49
C LEU A 84 -1.48 -7.71 -0.76
N ALA A 85 -1.12 -8.66 0.11
CA ALA A 85 0.16 -8.63 0.81
C ALA A 85 1.34 -8.74 -0.15
N GLN A 86 1.29 -9.66 -1.14
CA GLN A 86 2.33 -9.76 -2.16
C GLN A 86 2.47 -8.47 -2.97
N GLY A 87 1.36 -7.87 -3.40
CA GLY A 87 1.39 -6.59 -4.12
C GLY A 87 2.04 -5.47 -3.31
N LYS A 88 1.80 -5.43 -2.00
CA LYS A 88 2.39 -4.43 -1.09
C LYS A 88 3.86 -4.71 -0.78
N PHE A 89 4.25 -5.97 -0.56
CA PHE A 89 5.66 -6.32 -0.41
C PHE A 89 6.46 -6.07 -1.68
N ALA A 90 5.91 -6.36 -2.87
CA ALA A 90 6.56 -6.04 -4.13
C ALA A 90 6.81 -4.54 -4.25
N SER A 91 5.78 -3.71 -4.00
CA SER A 91 5.91 -2.24 -3.99
C SER A 91 6.96 -1.76 -2.98
N SER A 92 6.98 -2.35 -1.77
CA SER A 92 7.94 -2.02 -0.73
C SER A 92 9.39 -2.35 -1.15
N ILE A 93 9.61 -3.56 -1.67
CA ILE A 93 10.93 -4.01 -2.15
C ILE A 93 11.39 -3.15 -3.32
N LEU A 94 10.54 -2.90 -4.32
CA LEU A 94 10.89 -2.02 -5.43
C LEU A 94 11.26 -0.62 -4.93
N SER A 95 10.52 -0.09 -3.96
CA SER A 95 10.81 1.24 -3.41
C SER A 95 12.18 1.30 -2.72
N LEU A 96 12.57 0.25 -1.99
CA LEU A 96 13.93 0.13 -1.43
C LEU A 96 15.00 0.00 -2.51
N VAL A 97 14.75 -0.81 -3.54
CA VAL A 97 15.67 -0.96 -4.68
C VAL A 97 15.91 0.39 -5.36
N PHE A 98 14.86 1.20 -5.55
CA PHE A 98 14.99 2.54 -6.13
C PHE A 98 15.73 3.52 -5.20
N PHE A 99 15.47 3.44 -3.89
CA PHE A 99 16.14 4.28 -2.90
C PHE A 99 17.66 4.06 -2.87
N PHE A 100 18.12 2.80 -2.87
CA PHE A 100 19.54 2.47 -2.85
C PHE A 100 20.20 2.50 -4.24
N GLY A 101 19.45 2.21 -5.31
CA GLY A 101 20.00 2.02 -6.65
C GLY A 101 19.99 3.25 -7.56
N ARG A 102 19.19 4.29 -7.27
CA ARG A 102 19.15 5.52 -8.08
C ARG A 102 19.52 6.75 -7.26
N ALA A 103 18.63 7.12 -6.36
CA ALA A 103 18.80 8.27 -5.50
C ALA A 103 17.94 8.07 -4.24
N PRO A 104 18.43 8.53 -3.08
CA PRO A 104 17.76 8.30 -1.81
C PRO A 104 16.58 9.28 -1.65
N TYR A 105 15.51 9.06 -2.42
CA TYR A 105 14.31 9.89 -2.33
C TYR A 105 13.49 9.51 -1.10
N LEU A 106 13.15 10.50 -0.27
CA LEU A 106 12.35 10.28 0.94
C LEU A 106 11.03 9.56 0.65
N VAL A 107 10.39 9.88 -0.48
CA VAL A 107 9.13 9.23 -0.90
C VAL A 107 9.28 7.73 -1.13
N CYS A 108 10.44 7.27 -1.64
CA CYS A 108 10.70 5.84 -1.83
C CYS A 108 10.84 5.13 -0.48
N LEU A 109 11.55 5.73 0.48
CA LEU A 109 11.68 5.18 1.82
C LEU A 109 10.33 5.15 2.55
N ALA A 110 9.57 6.25 2.49
CA ALA A 110 8.25 6.33 3.10
C ALA A 110 7.28 5.29 2.51
N ASN A 111 7.30 5.10 1.18
CA ASN A 111 6.50 4.08 0.51
C ASN A 111 6.95 2.67 0.92
N ALA A 112 8.25 2.41 1.01
CA ALA A 112 8.78 1.14 1.47
C ALA A 112 8.27 0.78 2.87
N VAL A 113 8.32 1.71 3.81
CA VAL A 113 7.85 1.52 5.19
C VAL A 113 6.33 1.32 5.22
N ALA A 114 5.57 2.18 4.54
CA ALA A 114 4.11 2.12 4.53
C ALA A 114 3.61 0.80 3.93
N ASP A 115 4.10 0.44 2.75
CA ASP A 115 3.66 -0.77 2.05
C ASP A 115 4.20 -2.04 2.73
N GLY A 116 5.39 -2.00 3.32
CA GLY A 116 5.91 -3.10 4.15
C GLY A 116 5.03 -3.35 5.38
N PHE A 117 4.63 -2.28 6.08
CA PHE A 117 3.72 -2.38 7.22
C PHE A 117 2.34 -2.91 6.84
N ILE A 118 1.76 -2.40 5.74
CA ILE A 118 0.47 -2.88 5.23
C ILE A 118 0.56 -4.35 4.84
N GLY A 119 1.61 -4.75 4.11
CA GLY A 119 1.84 -6.15 3.73
C GLY A 119 1.93 -7.06 4.94
N ALA A 120 2.68 -6.65 5.97
CA ALA A 120 2.79 -7.38 7.23
C ALA A 120 1.46 -7.47 7.99
N LEU A 121 0.71 -6.36 8.08
CA LEU A 121 -0.61 -6.33 8.71
C LEU A 121 -1.58 -7.30 8.02
N VAL A 122 -1.60 -7.32 6.70
CA VAL A 122 -2.49 -8.19 5.91
C VAL A 122 -2.08 -9.65 6.04
N MET A 123 -0.78 -9.93 6.06
CA MET A 123 -0.26 -11.27 6.33
C MET A 123 -0.64 -11.74 7.74
N TRP A 124 -0.53 -10.87 8.74
CA TRP A 124 -0.96 -11.15 10.10
C TRP A 124 -2.46 -11.46 10.18
N LEU A 125 -3.29 -10.68 9.49
CA LEU A 125 -4.73 -10.94 9.39
C LEU A 125 -5.04 -12.30 8.74
N TYR A 126 -4.29 -12.69 7.71
CA TYR A 126 -4.40 -14.01 7.09
C TYR A 126 -4.04 -15.14 8.07
N LEU A 127 -2.93 -15.01 8.80
CA LEU A 127 -2.51 -16.01 9.79
C LEU A 127 -3.52 -16.17 10.93
N LEU A 128 -4.11 -15.05 11.41
CA LEU A 128 -5.19 -15.09 12.40
C LEU A 128 -6.40 -15.86 11.88
N GLN A 129 -6.81 -15.63 10.63
CA GLN A 129 -7.93 -16.38 10.03
C GLN A 129 -7.63 -17.87 9.90
N LYS A 130 -6.42 -18.23 9.43
CA LYS A 130 -6.01 -19.63 9.30
C LYS A 130 -6.04 -20.36 10.65
N LYS A 131 -5.57 -19.70 11.71
CA LYS A 131 -5.61 -20.26 13.08
C LYS A 131 -7.04 -20.51 13.57
N HIS A 132 -7.97 -19.60 13.27
CA HIS A 132 -9.39 -19.76 13.61
C HIS A 132 -10.11 -20.83 12.75
N ALA A 133 -9.65 -21.08 11.53
CA ALA A 133 -10.22 -22.13 10.67
C ALA A 133 -9.72 -23.54 11.08
N GLY A 134 -8.50 -23.65 11.60
CA GLY A 134 -7.91 -24.92 12.06
C GLY A 134 -8.30 -25.34 13.48
N SER A 135 -9.12 -24.55 14.21
CA SER A 135 -9.51 -24.83 15.60
C SER A 135 -10.86 -25.53 15.75
N TRP A 136 -11.46 -26.03 14.66
CA TRP A 136 -12.62 -26.92 14.75
C TRP A 136 -12.13 -28.37 14.85
N PRO A 137 -12.49 -29.13 15.90
CA PRO A 137 -12.23 -30.55 15.93
C PRO A 137 -13.02 -31.21 14.80
N THR A 138 -12.30 -31.89 13.91
CA THR A 138 -12.86 -32.87 12.97
C THR A 138 -13.45 -34.05 13.71
#